data_AF-A0A523X5I4-F1
#
_entry.id   AF-A0A523X5I4-F1
#
_cell.length_a   1.000
_cell.length_b   1.000
_cell.length_c   1.000
_cell.angle_alpha   90.00
_cell.angle_beta   90.00
_cell.angle_gamma   90.00
#
_symmetry.space_group_name_H-M   'P 1'
#
loop_
_entity.id
_entity.type
_entity.pdbx_description
1 polymer ?
#
loop_
_entity_poly.entity_id
_entity_poly.type
_entity_poly.pdbx_seq_one_letter_code
_entity_poly.pdbx_strand_id
1 'polypeptide(L)'
;MKKKKNRSEKMGLVVGLFPEQYKISDSRLNKPVCHQKYENGNLVGSMLLQEIDITKVENKELSYFSPNNIGLLLSINSNFTEKAERLFNENFMNQEKTLSFQDTDEDKKILLNRISKKVCDFIEAIQISIVFGYTALETFANLSIPEGHSYKIDNKSKGIKEVYDKNAMERWLNLRTKFQYVLKEIYGTGKVESQKWWGDFSNLEQLRNDIIHQKSINKTDFYKNYFKKSIFKICSCPKQVIKFFYESHAEKNQTNPIWPWLINEMNYFPISKEFDSNNFEVIGNIYGGIKRKEY
;
A
#
# COMPACT_ATOMS: atom_id res chain seq x y z
N MET A 1 22.96 23.50 29.41
CA MET A 1 22.36 22.31 28.76
C MET A 1 20.95 22.65 28.27
N LYS A 2 20.75 22.87 26.96
CA LYS A 2 19.41 23.06 26.38
C LYS A 2 18.90 21.72 25.87
N LYS A 3 17.84 21.17 26.50
CA LYS A 3 17.10 20.01 26.00
C LYS A 3 16.43 20.42 24.67
N LYS A 4 16.92 19.89 23.54
CA LYS A 4 16.15 19.87 22.28
C LYS A 4 14.99 18.89 22.46
N LYS A 5 13.81 19.40 22.78
CA LYS A 5 12.54 18.65 22.70
C LYS A 5 11.82 19.11 21.42
N ASN A 6 12.28 18.61 20.27
CA ASN A 6 11.50 18.67 19.03
C ASN A 6 10.97 17.25 18.77
N ARG A 7 9.99 16.81 19.57
CA ARG A 7 9.00 15.87 19.04
C ARG A 7 7.97 16.77 18.40
N SER A 8 7.79 16.70 17.09
CA SER A 8 6.66 17.37 16.43
C SER A 8 5.39 16.87 17.12
N GLU A 9 4.67 17.76 17.79
CA GLU A 9 3.38 17.43 18.39
C GLU A 9 2.42 17.11 17.24
N LYS A 10 2.05 15.83 17.13
CA LYS A 10 1.11 15.36 16.11
C LYS A 10 -0.30 15.71 16.56
N MET A 11 -1.04 16.45 15.73
CA MET A 11 -2.43 16.76 15.98
C MET A 11 -3.31 15.56 15.59
N GLY A 12 -4.40 15.35 16.32
CA GLY A 12 -5.37 14.31 16.02
C GLY A 12 -6.77 14.71 16.41
N LEU A 13 -7.77 14.17 15.70
CA LEU A 13 -9.18 14.33 16.00
C LEU A 13 -9.72 13.05 16.64
N VAL A 14 -10.50 13.17 17.71
CA VAL A 14 -11.29 12.06 18.23
C VAL A 14 -12.46 11.81 17.27
N VAL A 15 -12.41 10.70 16.56
CA VAL A 15 -13.39 10.32 15.52
C VAL A 15 -14.38 9.25 15.99
N GLY A 16 -14.24 8.78 17.23
CA GLY A 16 -15.11 7.80 17.85
C GLY A 16 -14.60 7.38 19.22
N LEU A 17 -15.34 6.50 19.89
CA LEU A 17 -14.91 5.90 21.16
C LEU A 17 -14.37 4.49 20.94
N PHE A 18 -14.96 3.75 20.00
CA PHE A 18 -14.62 2.35 19.75
C PHE A 18 -14.43 2.05 18.26
N PRO A 19 -13.56 1.08 17.89
CA PRO A 19 -13.32 0.67 16.51
C PRO A 19 -14.59 0.33 15.72
N GLU A 20 -15.56 -0.33 16.35
CA GLU A 20 -16.80 -0.81 15.72
C GLU A 20 -17.70 0.34 15.27
N GLN A 21 -17.50 1.54 15.79
CA GLN A 21 -18.27 2.73 15.47
C GLN A 21 -17.71 3.48 14.25
N TYR A 22 -16.48 3.17 13.84
CA TYR A 22 -15.80 3.93 12.79
C TYR A 22 -16.25 3.48 11.40
N LYS A 23 -16.70 4.45 10.61
CA LYS A 23 -17.00 4.25 9.19
C LYS A 23 -15.81 4.72 8.36
N ILE A 24 -15.27 3.82 7.54
CA ILE A 24 -14.18 4.14 6.62
C ILE A 24 -14.72 5.15 5.59
N SER A 25 -14.23 6.39 5.66
CA SER A 25 -14.57 7.45 4.70
C SER A 25 -13.78 7.32 3.41
N ASP A 26 -12.49 6.99 3.52
CA ASP A 26 -11.59 6.78 2.40
C ASP A 26 -10.48 5.80 2.81
N SER A 27 -10.27 4.75 2.00
CA SER A 27 -9.30 3.69 2.25
C SER A 27 -7.85 4.14 2.11
N ARG A 28 -7.61 5.33 1.56
CA ARG A 28 -6.28 5.92 1.36
C ARG A 28 -5.78 6.70 2.57
N LEU A 29 -6.61 6.86 3.61
CA LEU A 29 -6.24 7.54 4.85
C LEU A 29 -5.56 6.58 5.83
N ASN A 30 -4.77 7.12 6.75
CA ASN A 30 -4.26 6.33 7.87
C ASN A 30 -5.41 5.78 8.71
N LYS A 31 -5.19 4.61 9.30
CA LYS A 31 -6.13 4.03 10.27
C LYS A 31 -6.09 4.88 11.54
N PRO A 32 -7.24 5.18 12.16
CA PRO A 32 -7.21 5.79 13.46
C PRO A 32 -6.71 4.76 14.49
N VAL A 33 -6.04 5.25 15.53
CA VAL A 33 -5.51 4.43 16.61
C VAL A 33 -6.50 4.48 17.77
N CYS A 34 -6.90 3.31 18.25
CA CYS A 34 -7.74 3.19 19.43
C CYS A 34 -6.85 3.23 20.67
N HIS A 35 -7.07 4.20 21.54
CA HIS A 35 -6.41 4.29 22.84
C HIS A 35 -7.39 3.88 23.92
N GLN A 36 -7.03 2.86 24.70
CA GLN A 36 -7.85 2.28 25.75
C GLN A 36 -7.14 2.36 27.08
N LYS A 37 -7.89 2.67 28.14
CA LYS A 37 -7.43 2.69 29.53
C LYS A 37 -8.15 1.61 30.32
N TYR A 38 -7.38 0.79 31.02
CA TYR A 38 -7.90 -0.26 31.89
C TYR A 38 -7.51 0.02 33.35
N GLU A 39 -8.45 -0.17 34.26
CA GLU A 39 -8.23 -0.15 35.71
C GLU A 39 -8.81 -1.43 36.31
N ASN A 40 -7.99 -2.19 37.05
CA ASN A 40 -8.36 -3.49 37.63
C ASN A 40 -8.97 -4.47 36.60
N GLY A 41 -8.49 -4.44 35.35
CA GLY A 41 -8.99 -5.28 34.25
C GLY A 41 -10.26 -4.77 33.57
N ASN A 42 -10.89 -3.71 34.08
CA ASN A 42 -12.08 -3.10 33.48
C ASN A 42 -11.69 -1.94 32.57
N LEU A 43 -12.34 -1.85 31.41
CA LEU A 43 -12.17 -0.72 30.50
C LEU A 43 -12.85 0.51 31.10
N VAL A 44 -12.06 1.55 31.39
CA VAL A 44 -12.54 2.81 32.00
C VAL A 44 -12.49 4.00 31.05
N GLY A 45 -11.82 3.87 29.91
CA GLY A 45 -11.75 4.92 28.90
C GLY A 45 -11.35 4.37 27.54
N SER A 46 -11.92 4.93 26.48
CA SER A 46 -11.60 4.58 25.10
C SER A 46 -11.77 5.80 24.21
N MET A 47 -10.81 6.03 23.32
CA MET A 47 -10.91 7.04 22.27
C MET A 47 -10.27 6.54 20.99
N LEU A 48 -10.89 6.88 19.86
CA LEU A 48 -10.38 6.57 18.54
C LEU A 48 -9.81 7.85 17.93
N LEU A 49 -8.49 7.93 17.82
CA LEU A 49 -7.77 9.14 17.41
C LEU A 49 -7.29 9.00 15.96
N GLN A 50 -7.65 9.96 15.10
CA GLN A 50 -7.16 10.02 13.73
C GLN A 50 -6.21 11.20 13.55
N GLU A 51 -5.04 10.95 12.99
CA GLU A 51 -4.00 11.97 12.77
C GLU A 51 -4.46 13.03 11.74
N ILE A 52 -4.16 14.29 12.01
CA ILE A 52 -4.43 15.45 11.15
C ILE A 52 -3.10 16.03 10.71
N ASP A 53 -2.96 16.24 9.40
CA ASP A 53 -1.92 17.07 8.82
C ASP A 53 -2.48 18.48 8.57
N ILE A 54 -1.64 19.48 8.82
CA ILE A 54 -1.94 20.88 8.55
C ILE A 54 -0.88 21.43 7.62
N THR A 55 -1.31 22.04 6.52
CA THR A 55 -0.45 22.75 5.58
C THR A 55 -1.05 24.10 5.23
N LYS A 56 -0.30 24.92 4.50
CA LYS A 56 -0.80 26.19 3.95
C LYS A 56 -0.91 26.07 2.44
N VAL A 57 -2.07 26.43 1.91
CA VAL A 57 -2.27 26.64 0.48
C VAL A 57 -2.43 28.14 0.31
N GLU A 58 -1.41 28.77 -0.29
CA GLU A 58 -1.24 30.23 -0.30
C GLU A 58 -1.25 30.78 1.14
N ASN A 59 -2.29 31.55 1.49
CA ASN A 59 -2.49 32.15 2.81
C ASN A 59 -3.63 31.48 3.61
N LYS A 60 -4.18 30.36 3.13
CA LYS A 60 -5.24 29.62 3.82
C LYS A 60 -4.68 28.35 4.44
N GLU A 61 -5.06 28.10 5.68
CA GLU A 61 -4.76 26.84 6.34
C GLU A 61 -5.63 25.73 5.75
N LEU A 62 -5.00 24.61 5.41
CA LEU A 62 -5.64 23.39 4.95
C LEU A 62 -5.31 22.27 5.93
N SER A 63 -6.35 21.80 6.63
CA SER A 63 -6.26 20.70 7.59
C SER A 63 -7.00 19.48 7.04
N TYR A 64 -6.37 18.32 7.06
CA TYR A 64 -6.91 17.08 6.49
C TYR A 64 -6.42 15.87 7.27
N PHE A 65 -7.13 14.75 7.20
CA PHE A 65 -6.64 13.51 7.81
C PHE A 65 -5.40 12.99 7.07
N SER A 66 -4.38 12.60 7.82
CA SER A 66 -3.10 12.21 7.24
C SER A 66 -3.27 10.99 6.31
N PRO A 67 -2.79 11.07 5.06
CA PRO A 67 -2.89 9.98 4.11
C PRO A 67 -1.97 8.82 4.49
N ASN A 68 -2.37 7.63 4.05
CA ASN A 68 -1.54 6.43 4.12
C ASN A 68 -0.80 6.26 2.78
N ASN A 69 0.52 6.35 2.80
CA ASN A 69 1.31 6.27 1.57
C ASN A 69 1.12 4.92 0.84
N ILE A 70 1.05 3.80 1.58
CA ILE A 70 0.80 2.48 0.99
C ILE A 70 -0.59 2.44 0.35
N GLY A 71 -1.60 3.00 1.03
CA GLY A 71 -2.98 3.08 0.55
C GLY A 71 -3.11 3.94 -0.70
N LEU A 72 -2.40 5.07 -0.78
CA LEU A 72 -2.34 5.91 -1.99
C LEU A 72 -1.72 5.14 -3.16
N LEU A 73 -0.57 4.48 -2.96
CA LEU A 73 0.11 3.71 -4.01
C LEU A 73 -0.75 2.52 -4.50
N LEU A 74 -1.43 1.82 -3.58
CA LEU A 74 -2.38 0.75 -3.92
C LEU A 74 -3.60 1.27 -4.66
N SER A 75 -4.10 2.46 -4.32
CA SER A 75 -5.21 3.09 -5.04
C SER A 75 -4.82 3.42 -6.48
N ILE A 76 -3.61 3.95 -6.70
CA ILE A 76 -3.08 4.20 -8.05
C ILE A 76 -2.98 2.88 -8.82
N ASN A 77 -2.35 1.85 -8.22
CA ASN A 77 -2.26 0.52 -8.82
C ASN A 77 -3.64 -0.05 -9.20
N SER A 78 -4.63 0.03 -8.31
CA SER A 78 -5.98 -0.49 -8.55
C SER A 78 -6.68 0.26 -9.69
N ASN A 79 -6.69 1.60 -9.63
CA ASN A 79 -7.34 2.44 -10.64
C ASN A 79 -6.75 2.20 -12.04
N PHE A 80 -5.44 2.04 -12.15
CA PHE A 80 -4.79 1.80 -13.43
C PHE A 80 -4.91 0.35 -13.91
N THR A 81 -5.04 -0.62 -13.00
CA THR A 81 -5.41 -1.99 -13.35
C THR A 81 -6.82 -2.03 -13.95
N GLU A 82 -7.80 -1.41 -13.31
CA GLU A 82 -9.18 -1.31 -13.81
C GLU A 82 -9.25 -0.56 -15.14
N LYS A 83 -8.52 0.55 -15.27
CA LYS A 83 -8.40 1.28 -16.54
C LYS A 83 -7.84 0.39 -17.64
N ALA A 84 -6.79 -0.38 -17.36
CA ALA A 84 -6.17 -1.28 -18.33
C ALA A 84 -7.11 -2.43 -18.74
N GLU A 85 -7.82 -3.06 -17.78
CA GLU A 85 -8.83 -4.08 -18.07
C GLU A 85 -9.93 -3.53 -18.97
N ARG A 86 -10.46 -2.34 -18.65
CA ARG A 86 -11.46 -1.67 -19.47
C ARG A 86 -10.96 -1.42 -20.89
N LEU A 87 -9.79 -0.80 -21.04
CA LEU A 87 -9.19 -0.54 -22.35
C LEU A 87 -8.99 -1.83 -23.15
N PHE A 88 -8.57 -2.91 -22.48
CA PHE A 88 -8.34 -4.20 -23.11
C PHE A 88 -9.63 -4.84 -23.62
N ASN A 89 -10.68 -4.84 -22.80
CA ASN A 89 -11.98 -5.39 -23.16
C ASN A 89 -12.63 -4.59 -24.30
N GLU A 90 -12.63 -3.26 -24.20
CA GLU A 90 -13.25 -2.37 -25.19
C GLU A 90 -12.53 -2.37 -26.55
N ASN A 91 -11.20 -2.53 -26.55
CA ASN A 91 -10.40 -2.33 -27.76
C ASN A 91 -9.83 -3.59 -28.39
N PHE A 92 -9.58 -4.66 -27.62
CA PHE A 92 -8.87 -5.85 -28.11
C PHE A 92 -9.68 -7.15 -28.02
N MET A 93 -10.68 -7.22 -27.13
CA MET A 93 -11.54 -8.40 -27.01
C MET A 93 -12.87 -8.27 -27.77
N ASN A 94 -13.25 -7.06 -28.17
CA ASN A 94 -14.46 -6.84 -28.98
C ASN A 94 -14.26 -7.39 -30.41
N GLN A 95 -15.01 -8.44 -30.74
CA GLN A 95 -14.92 -9.18 -32.00
C GLN A 95 -15.38 -8.39 -33.24
N GLU A 96 -16.10 -7.28 -33.05
CA GLU A 96 -16.61 -6.45 -34.15
C GLU A 96 -15.55 -5.50 -34.73
N LYS A 97 -14.38 -5.37 -34.10
CA LYS A 97 -13.31 -4.46 -34.54
C LYS A 97 -12.23 -5.23 -35.31
N THR A 98 -12.01 -4.90 -36.58
CA THR A 98 -10.81 -5.33 -37.30
C THR A 98 -9.56 -4.74 -36.64
N LEU A 99 -8.66 -5.61 -36.19
CA LEU A 99 -7.38 -5.26 -35.55
C LEU A 99 -6.16 -5.64 -36.39
N SER A 100 -6.39 -6.27 -37.53
CA SER A 100 -5.36 -6.78 -38.44
C SER A 100 -5.29 -5.91 -39.68
N PHE A 101 -4.08 -5.51 -40.08
CA PHE A 101 -3.86 -4.76 -41.32
C PHE A 101 -4.04 -5.63 -42.59
N GLN A 102 -4.16 -6.95 -42.42
CA GLN A 102 -4.39 -7.89 -43.51
C GLN A 102 -5.88 -8.00 -43.87
N ASP A 103 -6.76 -7.69 -42.91
CA ASP A 103 -8.19 -8.00 -42.99
C ASP A 103 -9.04 -6.71 -43.07
N THR A 104 -8.55 -5.70 -43.79
CA THR A 104 -9.21 -4.40 -43.91
C THR A 104 -9.18 -3.84 -45.33
N ASP A 105 -10.28 -3.17 -45.70
CA ASP A 105 -10.37 -2.32 -46.89
C ASP A 105 -10.02 -0.85 -46.58
N GLU A 106 -9.81 -0.50 -45.29
CA GLU A 106 -9.42 0.85 -44.87
C GLU A 106 -7.94 1.14 -45.16
N ASP A 107 -7.59 2.43 -45.27
CA ASP A 107 -6.19 2.82 -45.41
C ASP A 107 -5.36 2.28 -44.22
N LYS A 108 -4.35 1.47 -44.53
CA LYS A 108 -3.54 0.75 -43.54
C LYS A 108 -2.84 1.69 -42.56
N LYS A 109 -2.42 2.88 -43.01
CA LYS A 109 -1.77 3.86 -42.13
C LYS A 109 -2.79 4.46 -41.16
N ILE A 110 -4.01 4.73 -41.60
CA ILE A 110 -5.11 5.19 -40.73
C ILE A 110 -5.45 4.12 -39.69
N LEU A 111 -5.64 2.86 -40.11
CA LEU A 111 -5.86 1.71 -39.22
C LEU A 111 -4.78 1.62 -38.14
N LEU A 112 -3.52 1.55 -38.58
CA LEU A 112 -2.39 1.33 -37.69
C LEU A 112 -2.22 2.50 -36.71
N ASN A 113 -2.37 3.75 -37.14
CA ASN A 113 -2.32 4.90 -36.22
C ASN A 113 -3.41 4.82 -35.14
N ARG A 114 -4.64 4.43 -35.52
CA ARG A 114 -5.75 4.25 -34.58
C ARG A 114 -5.50 3.13 -33.58
N ILE A 115 -4.98 1.98 -34.03
CA ILE A 115 -4.61 0.87 -33.15
C ILE A 115 -3.46 1.26 -32.23
N SER A 116 -2.39 1.86 -32.78
CA SER A 116 -1.20 2.26 -32.03
C SER A 116 -1.55 3.18 -30.88
N LYS A 117 -2.45 4.16 -31.08
CA LYS A 117 -2.92 5.02 -29.99
C LYS A 117 -3.54 4.20 -28.84
N LYS A 118 -4.44 3.27 -29.15
CA LYS A 118 -5.09 2.41 -28.15
C LYS A 118 -4.10 1.50 -27.44
N VAL A 119 -3.11 0.99 -28.18
CA VAL A 119 -2.01 0.17 -27.64
C VAL A 119 -1.17 1.00 -26.66
N CYS A 120 -0.78 2.23 -27.02
CA CYS A 120 -0.06 3.13 -26.12
C CYS A 120 -0.85 3.41 -24.84
N ASP A 121 -2.12 3.82 -24.95
CA ASP A 121 -2.98 4.10 -23.79
C ASP A 121 -3.08 2.89 -22.82
N PHE A 122 -3.15 1.68 -23.39
CA PHE A 122 -3.18 0.43 -22.63
C PHE A 122 -1.82 0.10 -21.98
N ILE A 123 -0.73 0.20 -22.73
CA ILE A 123 0.63 -0.05 -22.21
C ILE A 123 0.94 0.91 -21.07
N GLU A 124 0.65 2.20 -21.22
CA GLU A 124 0.84 3.20 -20.17
C GLU A 124 0.09 2.82 -18.89
N ALA A 125 -1.18 2.41 -19.02
CA ALA A 125 -1.97 2.01 -17.87
C ALA A 125 -1.39 0.78 -17.15
N ILE A 126 -0.94 -0.23 -17.90
CA ILE A 126 -0.26 -1.40 -17.33
C ILE A 126 1.06 -1.02 -16.64
N GLN A 127 1.89 -0.20 -17.28
CA GLN A 127 3.18 0.21 -16.69
C GLN A 127 3.00 1.00 -15.40
N ILE A 128 2.04 1.93 -15.37
CA ILE A 128 1.70 2.68 -14.15
C ILE A 128 1.24 1.71 -13.06
N SER A 129 0.35 0.77 -13.39
CA SER A 129 -0.10 -0.23 -12.42
C SER A 129 1.06 -1.06 -11.84
N ILE A 130 1.97 -1.54 -12.70
CA ILE A 130 3.13 -2.36 -12.29
C ILE A 130 4.06 -1.57 -11.36
N VAL A 131 4.45 -0.35 -11.77
CA VAL A 131 5.41 0.47 -11.03
C VAL A 131 4.84 0.83 -9.67
N PHE A 132 3.59 1.32 -9.60
CA PHE A 132 2.97 1.69 -8.34
C PHE A 132 2.63 0.49 -7.46
N GLY A 133 2.26 -0.65 -8.07
CA GLY A 133 2.00 -1.89 -7.35
C GLY A 133 3.25 -2.42 -6.65
N TYR A 134 4.39 -2.46 -7.35
CA TYR A 134 5.67 -2.87 -6.75
C TYR A 134 6.15 -1.86 -5.71
N THR A 135 6.03 -0.55 -6.00
CA THR A 135 6.40 0.52 -5.06
C THR A 135 5.57 0.46 -3.76
N ALA A 136 4.28 0.11 -3.85
CA ALA A 136 3.42 -0.12 -2.69
C ALA A 136 3.96 -1.25 -1.82
N LEU A 137 4.42 -2.35 -2.43
CA LEU A 137 5.01 -3.49 -1.71
C LEU A 137 6.38 -3.15 -1.08
N GLU A 138 7.23 -2.40 -1.78
CA GLU A 138 8.51 -1.91 -1.22
C GLU A 138 8.26 -1.03 0.01
N THR A 139 7.33 -0.07 -0.13
CA THR A 139 6.94 0.83 0.95
C THR A 139 6.35 0.06 2.12
N PHE A 140 5.45 -0.89 1.85
CA PHE A 140 4.86 -1.76 2.86
C PHE A 140 5.93 -2.55 3.61
N ALA A 141 6.85 -3.21 2.90
CA ALA A 141 7.90 -4.01 3.52
C ALA A 141 8.80 -3.17 4.42
N ASN A 142 9.25 -2.01 3.94
CA ASN A 142 10.13 -1.12 4.70
C ASN A 142 9.47 -0.59 5.97
N LEU A 143 8.26 -0.02 5.83
CA LEU A 143 7.56 0.58 6.97
C LEU A 143 7.13 -0.50 7.99
N SER A 144 6.93 -1.74 7.55
CA SER A 144 6.59 -2.87 8.42
C SER A 144 7.74 -3.33 9.32
N ILE A 145 8.99 -2.94 9.04
CA ILE A 145 10.14 -3.31 9.88
C ILE A 145 10.18 -2.41 11.12
N PRO A 146 10.02 -2.96 12.34
CA PRO A 146 10.08 -2.17 13.57
C PRO A 146 11.46 -1.54 13.79
N GLU A 147 11.48 -0.40 14.48
CA GLU A 147 12.73 0.16 14.97
C GLU A 147 13.44 -0.82 15.90
N GLY A 148 14.76 -0.97 15.73
CA GLY A 148 15.57 -1.90 16.53
C GLY A 148 15.55 -3.36 16.08
N HIS A 149 14.75 -3.74 15.07
CA HIS A 149 14.86 -5.08 14.48
C HIS A 149 16.20 -5.23 13.74
N SER A 150 16.82 -6.39 13.87
CA SER A 150 18.06 -6.75 13.18
C SER A 150 17.93 -8.09 12.49
N TYR A 151 18.33 -8.16 11.23
CA TYR A 151 18.36 -9.39 10.45
C TYR A 151 19.80 -9.87 10.24
N LYS A 152 20.05 -11.17 10.40
CA LYS A 152 21.39 -11.75 10.33
C LYS A 152 21.49 -12.74 9.18
N ILE A 153 22.53 -12.60 8.36
CA ILE A 153 22.85 -13.53 7.28
C ILE A 153 24.19 -14.21 7.60
N ASP A 154 24.18 -15.54 7.68
CA ASP A 154 25.39 -16.33 7.77
C ASP A 154 25.96 -16.56 6.36
N ASN A 155 26.96 -15.75 5.97
CA ASN A 155 27.64 -15.96 4.69
C ASN A 155 28.71 -17.05 4.83
N LYS A 156 28.28 -18.30 4.69
CA LYS A 156 29.15 -19.48 4.80
C LYS A 156 30.36 -19.44 3.87
N SER A 157 30.27 -18.76 2.73
CA SER A 157 31.36 -18.65 1.75
C SER A 157 32.50 -17.72 2.19
N LYS A 158 32.20 -16.74 3.05
CA LYS A 158 33.19 -15.76 3.56
C LYS A 158 33.51 -15.94 5.04
N GLY A 159 32.83 -16.86 5.74
CA GLY A 159 32.99 -17.06 7.19
C GLY A 159 32.54 -15.87 8.04
N ILE A 160 31.80 -14.92 7.47
CA ILE A 160 31.39 -13.67 8.11
C ILE A 160 29.88 -13.70 8.35
N LYS A 161 29.47 -13.17 9.52
CA LYS A 161 28.07 -12.89 9.83
C LYS A 161 27.77 -11.43 9.51
N GLU A 162 26.88 -11.21 8.56
CA GLU A 162 26.40 -9.86 8.24
C GLU A 162 25.16 -9.58 9.08
N VAL A 163 25.14 -8.43 9.76
CA VAL A 163 24.01 -7.97 10.56
C VAL A 163 23.47 -6.70 9.91
N TYR A 164 22.20 -6.74 9.51
CA TYR A 164 21.48 -5.65 8.91
C TYR A 164 20.53 -5.06 9.94
N ASP A 165 20.76 -3.79 10.33
CA ASP A 165 19.76 -3.00 11.06
C ASP A 165 18.65 -2.53 10.11
N LYS A 166 17.61 -1.85 10.64
CA LYS A 166 16.49 -1.33 9.84
C LYS A 166 16.95 -0.53 8.62
N ASN A 167 17.84 0.44 8.80
CA ASN A 167 18.31 1.30 7.71
C ASN A 167 19.06 0.50 6.64
N ALA A 168 19.88 -0.47 7.05
CA ALA A 168 20.60 -1.35 6.15
C ALA A 168 19.66 -2.30 5.42
N MET A 169 18.65 -2.84 6.11
CA MET A 169 17.62 -3.68 5.48
C MET A 169 16.85 -2.91 4.41
N GLU A 170 16.39 -1.69 4.72
CA GLU A 170 15.65 -0.84 3.79
C GLU A 170 16.44 -0.57 2.50
N ARG A 171 17.76 -0.32 2.63
CA ARG A 171 18.63 0.07 1.50
C ARG A 171 19.21 -1.10 0.71
N TRP A 172 19.60 -2.18 1.39
CA TRP A 172 20.46 -3.21 0.79
C TRP A 172 19.76 -4.55 0.55
N LEU A 173 18.69 -4.85 1.30
CA LEU A 173 17.93 -6.07 1.05
C LEU A 173 16.89 -5.83 -0.04
N ASN A 174 16.87 -6.72 -1.03
CA ASN A 174 15.81 -6.74 -2.02
C ASN A 174 14.46 -7.13 -1.39
N LEU A 175 13.38 -6.79 -2.07
CA LEU A 175 12.03 -7.00 -1.56
C LEU A 175 11.70 -8.48 -1.33
N ARG A 176 12.15 -9.37 -2.21
CA ARG A 176 11.99 -10.82 -2.07
C ARG A 176 12.58 -11.32 -0.75
N THR A 177 13.81 -10.94 -0.41
CA THR A 177 14.48 -11.30 0.86
C THR A 177 13.71 -10.73 2.06
N LYS A 178 13.22 -9.49 1.96
CA LYS A 178 12.39 -8.88 3.02
C LYS A 178 11.15 -9.72 3.29
N PHE A 179 10.40 -10.14 2.26
CA PHE A 179 9.21 -10.97 2.48
C PHE A 179 9.52 -12.38 2.97
N GLN A 180 10.51 -13.06 2.38
CA GLN A 180 10.82 -14.45 2.71
C GLN A 180 11.34 -14.66 4.12
N TYR A 181 12.15 -13.72 4.61
CA TYR A 181 12.90 -13.90 5.84
C TYR A 181 12.54 -12.86 6.88
N VAL A 182 12.63 -11.57 6.55
CA VAL A 182 12.47 -10.48 7.53
C VAL A 182 11.03 -10.37 8.01
N LEU A 183 10.07 -10.09 7.12
CA LEU A 183 8.67 -9.95 7.51
C LEU A 183 8.08 -11.27 7.99
N LYS A 184 8.49 -12.40 7.41
CA LYS A 184 8.10 -13.73 7.90
C LYS A 184 8.48 -13.92 9.37
N GLU A 185 9.69 -13.54 9.77
CA GLU A 185 10.16 -13.59 11.16
C GLU A 185 9.37 -12.63 12.05
N ILE A 186 9.27 -11.35 11.66
CA ILE A 186 8.59 -10.30 12.43
C ILE A 186 7.13 -10.68 12.73
N TYR A 187 6.41 -11.15 11.71
CA TYR A 187 4.98 -11.40 11.83
C TYR A 187 4.66 -12.85 12.19
N GLY A 188 5.62 -13.77 12.07
CA GLY A 188 5.45 -15.19 12.37
C GLY A 188 4.60 -15.92 11.33
N THR A 189 4.76 -15.56 10.05
CA THR A 189 3.91 -16.09 8.98
C THR A 189 4.37 -17.49 8.50
N GLY A 190 3.48 -18.19 7.80
CA GLY A 190 3.85 -19.37 7.02
C GLY A 190 4.89 -19.06 5.91
N LYS A 191 5.32 -20.09 5.17
CA LYS A 191 6.19 -19.90 4.00
C LYS A 191 5.47 -19.03 2.97
N VAL A 192 6.09 -17.92 2.56
CA VAL A 192 5.52 -17.00 1.56
C VAL A 192 5.64 -17.57 0.16
N GLU A 193 6.65 -18.42 -0.06
CA GLU A 193 6.96 -19.01 -1.36
C GLU A 193 5.95 -20.08 -1.77
N SER A 194 5.24 -20.67 -0.82
CA SER A 194 4.16 -21.62 -1.09
C SER A 194 2.82 -20.93 -1.39
N GLN A 195 2.75 -19.60 -1.29
CA GLN A 195 1.50 -18.88 -1.52
C GLN A 195 1.19 -18.76 -3.01
N LYS A 196 -0.10 -18.84 -3.37
CA LYS A 196 -0.55 -18.75 -4.77
C LYS A 196 -0.12 -17.46 -5.47
N TRP A 197 0.00 -16.37 -4.73
CA TRP A 197 0.40 -15.05 -5.25
C TRP A 197 1.91 -14.90 -5.45
N TRP A 198 2.74 -15.83 -4.96
CA TRP A 198 4.21 -15.70 -5.00
C TRP A 198 4.76 -15.65 -6.43
N GLY A 199 4.19 -16.46 -7.33
CA GLY A 199 4.53 -16.42 -8.75
C GLY A 199 4.15 -15.10 -9.41
N ASP A 200 2.97 -14.56 -9.07
CA ASP A 200 2.52 -13.27 -9.58
C ASP A 200 3.40 -12.12 -9.07
N PHE A 201 3.81 -12.15 -7.79
CA PHE A 201 4.77 -11.22 -7.21
C PHE A 201 6.12 -11.27 -7.91
N SER A 202 6.62 -12.48 -8.18
CA SER A 202 7.90 -12.65 -8.88
C SER A 202 7.83 -12.11 -10.31
N ASN A 203 6.70 -12.29 -10.99
CA ASN A 203 6.46 -11.70 -12.31
C ASN A 203 6.32 -10.18 -12.24
N LEU A 204 5.65 -9.63 -11.22
CA LEU A 204 5.53 -8.19 -11.01
C LEU A 204 6.91 -7.54 -10.85
N GLU A 205 7.79 -8.16 -10.05
CA GLU A 205 9.18 -7.73 -9.86
C GLU A 205 9.95 -7.72 -11.18
N GLN A 206 9.85 -8.80 -11.96
CA GLN A 206 10.50 -8.89 -13.26
C GLN A 206 10.01 -7.78 -14.20
N LEU A 207 8.70 -7.60 -14.32
CA LEU A 207 8.12 -6.57 -15.19
C LEU A 207 8.53 -5.16 -14.77
N ARG A 208 8.55 -4.87 -13.46
CA ARG A 208 9.04 -3.59 -12.93
C ARG A 208 10.50 -3.37 -13.28
N ASN A 209 11.34 -4.40 -13.17
CA ASN A 209 12.75 -4.31 -13.56
C ASN A 209 12.90 -4.07 -15.06
N ASP A 210 12.09 -4.71 -15.90
CA ASP A 210 12.11 -4.49 -17.35
C ASP A 210 11.71 -3.05 -17.72
N ILE A 211 10.78 -2.44 -16.97
CA ILE A 211 10.37 -1.03 -17.15
C ILE A 211 11.46 -0.05 -16.69
N ILE A 212 12.00 -0.22 -15.48
CA ILE A 212 12.89 0.77 -14.85
C ILE A 212 14.35 0.61 -15.31
N HIS A 213 14.78 -0.63 -15.56
CA HIS A 213 16.15 -0.96 -15.90
C HIS A 213 16.27 -1.41 -17.35
N GLN A 214 15.54 -0.78 -18.27
CA GLN A 214 15.59 -1.13 -19.68
C GLN A 214 17.02 -0.95 -20.24
N LYS A 215 17.76 -2.05 -20.38
CA LYS A 215 19.18 -2.04 -20.81
C LYS A 215 19.37 -1.99 -22.33
N SER A 216 18.32 -2.26 -23.11
CA SER A 216 18.40 -2.19 -24.58
C SER A 216 17.17 -1.55 -25.18
N ILE A 217 17.39 -0.58 -26.07
CA ILE A 217 16.33 0.16 -26.76
C ILE A 217 15.69 -0.63 -27.92
N ASN A 218 16.30 -1.75 -28.32
CA ASN A 218 15.97 -2.47 -29.56
C ASN A 218 14.97 -3.63 -29.39
N LYS A 219 14.37 -3.84 -28.22
CA LYS A 219 13.44 -4.97 -27.99
C LYS A 219 12.15 -4.51 -27.32
N THR A 220 11.09 -4.37 -28.12
CA THR A 220 9.71 -4.12 -27.67
C THR A 220 8.96 -5.42 -27.35
N ASP A 221 9.61 -6.57 -27.46
CA ASP A 221 9.00 -7.88 -27.25
C ASP A 221 8.41 -8.08 -25.86
N PHE A 222 8.94 -7.40 -24.84
CA PHE A 222 8.41 -7.52 -23.47
C PHE A 222 6.97 -7.00 -23.36
N TYR A 223 6.56 -6.03 -24.21
CA TYR A 223 5.18 -5.54 -24.27
C TYR A 223 4.18 -6.62 -24.68
N LYS A 224 4.62 -7.66 -25.42
CA LYS A 224 3.74 -8.78 -25.81
C LYS A 224 3.15 -9.50 -24.59
N ASN A 225 3.87 -9.53 -23.47
CA ASN A 225 3.36 -10.12 -22.24
C ASN A 225 2.20 -9.33 -21.64
N TYR A 226 2.08 -8.03 -21.93
CA TYR A 226 1.01 -7.19 -21.39
C TYR A 226 -0.34 -7.53 -22.01
N PHE A 227 -0.39 -8.14 -23.19
CA PHE A 227 -1.64 -8.53 -23.85
C PHE A 227 -2.19 -9.88 -23.38
N LYS A 228 -1.49 -10.59 -22.50
CA LYS A 228 -1.98 -11.84 -21.88
C LYS A 228 -2.92 -11.51 -20.74
N LYS A 229 -4.07 -12.19 -20.64
CA LYS A 229 -5.03 -12.01 -19.52
C LYS A 229 -4.40 -12.15 -18.12
N SER A 230 -3.31 -12.92 -17.99
CA SER A 230 -2.57 -13.06 -16.74
C SER A 230 -1.97 -11.74 -16.22
N ILE A 231 -1.79 -10.72 -17.06
CA ILE A 231 -1.24 -9.42 -16.66
C ILE A 231 -2.05 -8.79 -15.54
N PHE A 232 -3.38 -8.93 -15.55
CA PHE A 232 -4.27 -8.30 -14.58
C PHE A 232 -4.15 -8.96 -13.21
N LYS A 233 -3.93 -10.29 -13.19
CA LYS A 233 -3.62 -11.04 -11.96
C LYS A 233 -2.28 -10.58 -11.37
N ILE A 234 -1.27 -10.35 -12.21
CA ILE A 234 0.04 -9.81 -11.80
C ILE A 234 -0.12 -8.39 -11.24
N CYS A 235 -0.85 -7.52 -11.92
CA CYS A 235 -1.10 -6.15 -11.49
C CYS A 235 -1.89 -6.07 -10.18
N SER A 236 -2.81 -7.02 -9.93
CA SER A 236 -3.63 -7.09 -8.72
C SER A 236 -2.96 -7.83 -7.54
N CYS A 237 -1.78 -8.43 -7.77
CA CYS A 237 -1.01 -9.15 -6.76
C CYS A 237 -0.69 -8.34 -5.48
N PRO A 238 -0.35 -7.05 -5.52
CA PRO A 238 0.05 -6.30 -4.34
C PRO A 238 -0.95 -6.36 -3.17
N LYS A 239 -2.24 -6.28 -3.48
CA LYS A 239 -3.32 -6.42 -2.49
C LYS A 239 -3.27 -7.79 -1.79
N GLN A 240 -3.01 -8.86 -2.53
CA GLN A 240 -2.94 -10.23 -2.00
C GLN A 240 -1.76 -10.43 -1.06
N VAL A 241 -0.60 -9.85 -1.40
CA VAL A 241 0.60 -9.90 -0.54
C VAL A 241 0.32 -9.23 0.80
N ILE A 242 -0.22 -8.01 0.78
CA ILE A 242 -0.50 -7.24 2.00
C ILE A 242 -1.59 -7.94 2.83
N LYS A 243 -2.63 -8.46 2.18
CA LYS A 243 -3.68 -9.26 2.83
C LYS A 243 -3.11 -10.46 3.58
N PHE A 244 -2.18 -11.20 2.98
CA PHE A 244 -1.55 -12.35 3.63
C PHE A 244 -0.86 -11.98 4.96
N PHE A 245 -0.13 -10.87 5.00
CA PHE A 245 0.51 -10.40 6.23
C PHE A 245 -0.51 -9.88 7.26
N TYR A 246 -1.58 -9.24 6.80
CA TYR A 246 -2.72 -8.87 7.64
C TYR A 246 -3.33 -10.08 8.35
N GLU A 247 -3.69 -11.10 7.59
CA GLU A 247 -4.34 -12.31 8.11
C GLU A 247 -3.39 -13.11 9.01
N SER A 248 -2.11 -13.21 8.65
CA SER A 248 -1.12 -13.93 9.46
C SER A 248 -0.83 -13.25 10.80
N HIS A 249 -1.16 -11.96 10.94
CA HIS A 249 -0.93 -11.19 12.16
C HIS A 249 -2.23 -10.85 12.93
N ALA A 250 -3.39 -11.21 12.38
CA ALA A 250 -4.70 -10.91 12.94
C ALA A 250 -4.87 -11.38 14.39
N GLU A 251 -4.41 -12.60 14.69
CA GLU A 251 -4.56 -13.22 16.02
C GLU A 251 -3.80 -12.48 17.12
N LYS A 252 -2.77 -11.70 16.78
CA LYS A 252 -1.98 -10.95 17.75
C LYS A 252 -2.60 -9.62 18.14
N ASN A 253 -3.71 -9.20 17.49
CA ASN A 253 -4.41 -7.93 17.75
C ASN A 253 -3.51 -6.68 17.77
N GLN A 254 -2.37 -6.74 17.10
CA GLN A 254 -1.36 -5.69 17.05
C GLN A 254 -1.17 -5.28 15.60
N THR A 255 -2.12 -4.56 15.01
CA THR A 255 -1.88 -4.06 13.64
C THR A 255 -0.99 -2.83 13.66
N ASN A 256 -0.04 -2.81 12.74
CA ASN A 256 0.83 -1.67 12.58
C ASN A 256 0.00 -0.49 12.01
N PRO A 257 -0.08 0.68 12.70
CA PRO A 257 -0.93 1.80 12.28
C PRO A 257 -0.69 2.31 10.85
N ILE A 258 0.51 2.07 10.34
CA ILE A 258 0.93 2.43 8.99
C ILE A 258 0.39 1.50 7.90
N TRP A 259 -0.18 0.34 8.24
CA TRP A 259 -0.71 -0.57 7.23
C TRP A 259 -2.04 -0.04 6.67
N PRO A 260 -2.27 -0.15 5.34
CA PRO A 260 -3.39 0.50 4.67
C PRO A 260 -4.74 -0.16 4.96
N TRP A 261 -5.85 0.54 4.70
CA TRP A 261 -7.13 -0.14 4.58
C TRP A 261 -7.16 -1.06 3.37
N LEU A 262 -7.65 -2.28 3.55
CA LEU A 262 -7.94 -3.20 2.45
C LEU A 262 -9.44 -3.16 2.13
N ILE A 263 -9.80 -2.66 0.93
CA ILE A 263 -11.20 -2.52 0.52
C ILE A 263 -11.87 -3.91 0.41
N ASN A 264 -13.07 -4.04 0.95
CA ASN A 264 -13.89 -5.27 0.98
C ASN A 264 -13.22 -6.45 1.71
N GLU A 265 -12.32 -6.16 2.63
CA GLU A 265 -11.62 -7.15 3.46
C GLU A 265 -11.79 -6.81 4.94
N MET A 266 -11.57 -7.80 5.81
CA MET A 266 -11.50 -7.52 7.24
C MET A 266 -10.30 -6.64 7.55
N ASN A 267 -10.56 -5.54 8.27
CA ASN A 267 -9.55 -4.60 8.71
C ASN A 267 -9.55 -4.54 10.23
N TYR A 268 -8.37 -4.70 10.81
CA TYR A 268 -8.17 -4.54 12.24
C TYR A 268 -7.69 -3.12 12.53
N PHE A 269 -8.07 -2.62 13.70
CA PHE A 269 -7.63 -1.33 14.21
C PHE A 269 -6.40 -1.52 15.11
N PRO A 270 -5.43 -0.59 15.07
CA PRO A 270 -4.37 -0.55 16.07
C PRO A 270 -4.96 -0.18 17.44
N ILE A 271 -4.70 -0.99 18.46
CA ILE A 271 -5.17 -0.74 19.83
C ILE A 271 -3.97 -0.54 20.75
N SER A 272 -3.89 0.64 21.35
CA SER A 272 -2.93 1.02 22.39
C SER A 272 -3.59 0.90 23.76
N LYS A 273 -3.13 -0.03 24.59
CA LYS A 273 -3.64 -0.26 25.96
C LYS A 273 -2.98 0.60 27.05
N GLU A 274 -1.95 1.35 26.69
CA GLU A 274 -1.19 2.23 27.59
C GLU A 274 -1.64 3.68 27.47
N PHE A 275 -2.96 3.93 27.45
CA PHE A 275 -3.46 5.31 27.42
C PHE A 275 -3.20 6.02 28.75
N ASP A 276 -2.41 7.10 28.69
CA ASP A 276 -2.25 8.07 29.78
C ASP A 276 -2.70 9.44 29.29
N SER A 277 -3.74 9.99 29.94
CA SER A 277 -4.32 11.30 29.61
C SER A 277 -3.32 12.45 29.74
N ASN A 278 -2.27 12.30 30.56
CA ASN A 278 -1.22 13.32 30.68
C ASN A 278 -0.40 13.49 29.39
N ASN A 279 -0.47 12.53 28.47
CA ASN A 279 0.19 12.61 27.17
C ASN A 279 -0.61 13.36 26.10
N PHE A 280 -1.81 13.85 26.44
CA PHE A 280 -2.72 14.51 25.50
C PHE A 280 -3.20 15.85 26.05
N GLU A 281 -3.20 16.87 25.20
CA GLU A 281 -3.82 18.15 25.47
C GLU A 281 -5.09 18.28 24.64
N VAL A 282 -6.20 18.64 25.29
CA VAL A 282 -7.48 18.89 24.61
C VAL A 282 -7.53 20.36 24.22
N ILE A 283 -7.33 20.63 22.93
CA ILE A 283 -7.25 22.00 22.39
C ILE A 283 -8.66 22.53 21.98
N GLY A 284 -9.72 21.72 22.14
CA GLY A 284 -11.10 22.04 21.73
C GLY A 284 -12.08 22.17 22.90
N ASN A 285 -13.18 22.91 22.69
CA ASN A 285 -14.27 22.99 23.66
C ASN A 285 -15.16 21.74 23.60
N ILE A 286 -15.06 20.86 24.59
CA ILE A 286 -15.91 19.67 24.75
C ILE A 286 -17.42 19.98 24.82
N TYR A 287 -17.80 21.21 25.18
CA TYR A 287 -19.19 21.68 25.20
C TYR A 287 -19.65 22.29 23.87
N GLY A 288 -18.75 22.47 22.90
CA GLY A 288 -19.03 23.00 21.56
C GLY A 288 -19.39 21.93 20.52
N GLY A 289 -19.37 20.64 20.90
CA GLY A 289 -19.80 19.55 20.02
C GLY A 289 -21.25 19.76 19.57
N ILE A 290 -21.48 19.73 18.25
CA ILE A 290 -22.82 19.89 17.66
C ILE A 290 -23.73 18.81 18.24
N LYS A 291 -24.61 19.17 19.18
CA LYS A 291 -25.76 18.32 19.54
C LYS A 291 -26.50 18.04 18.25
N ARG A 292 -26.56 16.77 17.81
CA ARG A 292 -27.52 16.37 16.78
C ARG A 292 -28.89 16.79 17.31
N LYS A 293 -29.51 17.76 16.64
CA LYS A 293 -30.94 17.98 16.84
C LYS A 293 -31.62 16.70 16.35
N GLU A 294 -32.21 15.95 17.27
CA GLU A 294 -33.15 14.91 16.93
C GLU A 294 -34.28 15.56 16.13
N TYR A 295 -34.53 15.05 14.93
CA TYR A 295 -35.73 15.32 14.15
C TYR A 295 -36.70 14.17 14.37
#